data_AF-A0A0G1JHP3-F1
#
_entry.id   AF-A0A0G1JHP3-F1
#
_cell.length_a   1.000
_cell.length_b   1.000
_cell.length_c   1.000
_cell.angle_alpha   90.00
_cell.angle_beta   90.00
_cell.angle_gamma   90.00
#
_symmetry.space_group_name_H-M   'P 1'
#
loop_
_entity.id
_entity.type
_entity.pdbx_description
1 polymer ?
#
loop_
_entity_poly.entity_id
_entity_poly.type
_entity_poly.pdbx_seq_one_letter_code
_entity_poly.pdbx_strand_id
1 'polypeptide(L)'
;MLNKTVKNKIITKFKTHETDTGSSEVQIAILTHEVNELSKHLKTHRKDFSSRRGLIKKVSQRRRLLHYLERENKASFEKIIQELKIRYKNKMPAILKEENDVREEESVDTHSDEEETTE
;
A
#
# COMPACT_ATOMS: atom_id res chain seq x y z
N MET A 1 -16.11 -5.37 13.29
CA MET A 1 -15.42 -4.08 13.10
C MET A 1 -14.22 -4.08 14.04
N LEU A 2 -13.03 -3.64 13.61
CA LEU A 2 -11.85 -3.68 14.46
C LEU A 2 -12.09 -2.88 15.75
N ASN A 3 -11.64 -3.39 16.90
CA ASN A 3 -11.70 -2.63 18.14
C ASN A 3 -10.86 -1.35 17.97
N LYS A 4 -11.41 -0.19 18.39
CA LYS A 4 -10.76 1.13 18.24
C LYS A 4 -9.36 1.15 18.87
N THR A 5 -9.16 0.41 19.96
CA THR A 5 -7.86 0.28 20.62
C THR A 5 -6.82 -0.43 19.74
N VAL A 6 -7.19 -1.55 19.12
CA VAL A 6 -6.32 -2.31 18.22
C VAL A 6 -6.00 -1.50 16.97
N LYS A 7 -7.00 -0.82 16.42
CA LYS A 7 -6.83 0.06 15.25
C LYS A 7 -5.82 1.17 15.53
N ASN A 8 -5.93 1.85 16.68
CA ASN A 8 -4.99 2.91 17.07
C ASN A 8 -3.56 2.39 17.28
N LYS A 9 -3.40 1.19 17.85
CA LYS A 9 -2.08 0.54 17.99
C LYS A 9 -1.43 0.26 16.64
N ILE A 10 -2.21 -0.16 15.64
CA ILE A 10 -1.71 -0.38 14.29
C ILE A 10 -1.33 0.95 13.64
N ILE A 11 -2.19 1.97 13.74
CA ILE A 11 -1.91 3.30 13.18
C ILE A 11 -0.62 3.87 13.77
N THR A 12 -0.47 3.87 15.09
CA THR A 12 0.72 4.39 15.77
C THR A 12 2.02 3.68 15.39
N LYS A 13 1.93 2.40 14.99
CA LYS A 13 3.10 1.61 14.59
C LYS A 13 3.53 1.87 13.14
N PHE A 14 2.57 2.07 12.24
CA PHE A 14 2.82 2.18 10.80
C PHE A 14 2.67 3.60 10.24
N LYS A 15 2.35 4.59 11.07
CA LYS A 15 2.30 6.00 10.68
C LYS A 15 3.66 6.46 10.17
N THR A 16 3.68 7.18 9.06
CA THR A 16 4.91 7.81 8.53
C THR A 16 5.20 9.14 9.23
N HIS A 17 4.15 9.86 9.63
CA HIS A 17 4.20 11.12 10.37
C HIS A 17 3.17 11.12 11.50
N GLU A 18 3.25 12.06 12.45
CA GLU A 18 2.40 12.04 13.65
C GLU A 18 0.90 12.14 13.37
N THR A 19 0.51 12.83 12.31
CA THR A 19 -0.88 13.04 11.88
C THR A 19 -1.34 12.04 10.82
N ASP A 20 -0.47 11.12 10.41
CA ASP A 20 -0.78 10.15 9.38
C ASP A 20 -1.77 9.09 9.89
N THR A 21 -2.96 9.11 9.29
CA THR A 21 -4.07 8.20 9.60
C THR A 21 -4.55 7.44 8.38
N GLY A 22 -4.02 7.77 7.20
CA GLY A 22 -4.60 7.42 5.92
C GLY A 22 -3.59 6.98 4.86
N SER A 23 -2.29 6.98 5.15
CA SER A 23 -1.28 6.47 4.23
C SER A 23 -1.56 5.03 3.79
N SER A 24 -1.01 4.69 2.62
CA SER A 24 -1.12 3.35 2.07
C SER A 24 -0.56 2.32 3.05
N GLU A 25 0.51 2.68 3.75
CA GLU A 25 1.18 1.90 4.79
C GLU A 25 0.23 1.51 5.92
N VAL A 26 -0.41 2.50 6.54
CA VAL A 26 -1.36 2.32 7.64
C VAL A 26 -2.56 1.48 7.17
N GLN A 27 -3.10 1.78 5.98
CA GLN A 27 -4.24 1.04 5.42
C GLN A 27 -3.91 -0.44 5.16
N ILE A 28 -2.74 -0.74 4.60
CA ILE A 28 -2.28 -2.11 4.35
C ILE A 28 -2.14 -2.89 5.67
N ALA A 29 -1.62 -2.25 6.71
CA ALA A 29 -1.47 -2.86 8.03
C ALA A 29 -2.84 -3.22 8.65
N ILE A 30 -3.81 -2.30 8.60
CA ILE A 30 -5.18 -2.52 9.08
C ILE A 30 -5.84 -3.66 8.31
N LEU A 31 -5.82 -3.61 6.97
CA LEU A 31 -6.42 -4.64 6.12
C LEU A 31 -5.79 -6.01 6.36
N THR A 32 -4.49 -6.06 6.62
CA THR A 32 -3.79 -7.31 6.93
C THR A 32 -4.26 -7.92 8.24
N HIS A 33 -4.45 -7.11 9.28
CA HIS A 33 -5.00 -7.59 10.54
C HIS A 33 -6.43 -8.13 10.36
N GLU A 34 -7.29 -7.38 9.67
CA GLU A 34 -8.67 -7.79 9.40
C GLU A 34 -8.76 -9.07 8.58
N VAL A 35 -7.92 -9.21 7.54
CA VAL A 35 -7.84 -10.43 6.71
C VAL A 35 -7.44 -11.63 7.55
N ASN A 36 -6.49 -11.47 8.47
CA ASN A 36 -6.04 -12.54 9.36
C ASN A 36 -7.14 -12.97 10.34
N GLU A 37 -7.89 -12.02 10.92
CA GLU A 37 -9.02 -12.33 11.79
C GLU A 37 -10.16 -13.02 11.04
N LEU A 38 -10.58 -12.48 9.88
CA LEU A 38 -11.62 -13.08 9.04
C LEU A 38 -11.21 -14.47 8.55
N SER A 39 -9.93 -14.67 8.21
CA SER A 39 -9.43 -15.98 7.82
C SER A 39 -9.55 -17.00 8.96
N LYS A 40 -9.24 -16.61 10.20
CA LYS A 40 -9.44 -17.48 11.39
C LYS A 40 -10.92 -17.80 11.59
N HIS A 41 -11.80 -16.81 11.52
CA HIS A 41 -13.25 -17.00 11.67
C HIS A 41 -13.83 -17.95 10.61
N LEU A 42 -13.40 -17.84 9.35
CA LEU A 42 -13.89 -18.71 8.28
C LEU A 42 -13.39 -20.16 8.36
N LYS A 43 -12.31 -20.44 9.13
CA LYS A 43 -11.87 -21.82 9.39
C LYS A 43 -12.90 -22.57 10.22
N THR A 44 -13.53 -21.92 11.19
CA THR A 44 -14.59 -22.51 12.01
C THR A 44 -15.94 -22.44 11.29
N HIS A 45 -16.24 -21.34 10.59
CA HIS A 45 -17.51 -21.12 9.89
C HIS A 45 -17.39 -21.28 8.37
N ARG A 46 -17.15 -22.52 7.91
CA ARG A 46 -16.87 -22.80 6.48
C ARG A 46 -18.00 -22.41 5.52
N LYS A 47 -19.26 -22.43 6.01
CA LYS A 47 -20.49 -22.13 5.24
C LYS A 47 -20.85 -20.64 5.21
N ASP A 48 -20.09 -19.77 5.86
CA ASP A 48 -20.33 -18.32 5.77
C ASP A 48 -19.76 -17.75 4.46
N PHE A 49 -20.60 -17.74 3.43
CA PHE A 49 -20.24 -17.24 2.10
C PHE A 49 -20.20 -15.70 2.04
N SER A 50 -21.00 -15.01 2.85
CA SER A 50 -21.04 -13.55 2.92
C SER A 50 -19.73 -12.99 3.46
N SER A 51 -19.24 -13.54 4.57
CA SER A 51 -17.94 -13.17 5.15
C SER A 51 -16.78 -13.56 4.24
N ARG A 52 -16.87 -14.68 3.52
CA ARG A 52 -15.88 -15.06 2.49
C ARG A 52 -15.80 -14.04 1.35
N ARG A 53 -16.95 -13.55 0.87
CA ARG A 53 -16.99 -12.47 -0.14
C ARG A 53 -16.34 -11.19 0.42
N GLY A 54 -16.62 -10.85 1.67
CA GLY A 54 -15.97 -9.74 2.37
C GLY A 54 -14.45 -9.90 2.46
N LEU A 55 -13.97 -11.09 2.80
CA LEU A 55 -12.55 -11.42 2.82
C LEU A 55 -11.88 -11.20 1.45
N ILE A 56 -12.48 -11.71 0.38
CA ILE A 56 -11.95 -11.55 -0.98
C ILE A 56 -11.85 -10.07 -1.37
N LYS A 57 -12.87 -9.27 -1.04
CA LYS A 57 -12.83 -7.81 -1.27
C LYS A 57 -11.66 -7.15 -0.54
N LYS A 58 -11.45 -7.45 0.74
CA LYS A 58 -10.34 -6.90 1.54
C LYS A 58 -8.97 -7.31 1.01
N VAL A 59 -8.82 -8.58 0.61
CA VAL A 59 -7.58 -9.08 0.00
C VAL A 59 -7.28 -8.36 -1.32
N SER A 60 -8.30 -8.14 -2.16
CA SER A 60 -8.18 -7.40 -3.42
C SER A 60 -7.80 -5.93 -3.19
N GLN A 61 -8.45 -5.26 -2.24
CA GLN A 61 -8.12 -3.89 -1.86
C GLN A 61 -6.68 -3.76 -1.37
N ARG A 62 -6.25 -4.65 -0.47
CA ARG A 62 -4.85 -4.67 0.01
C ARG A 62 -3.86 -4.87 -1.13
N ARG A 63 -4.17 -5.75 -2.09
CA ARG A 63 -3.31 -5.97 -3.27
C ARG A 63 -3.19 -4.69 -4.11
N ARG A 64 -4.27 -3.95 -4.33
CA ARG A 64 -4.23 -2.66 -5.05
C ARG A 64 -3.37 -1.63 -4.34
N LEU A 65 -3.47 -1.53 -3.02
CA LEU A 65 -2.64 -0.61 -2.23
C LEU A 65 -1.16 -1.00 -2.25
N LEU A 66 -0.84 -2.30 -2.19
CA LEU A 66 0.54 -2.78 -2.33
C LEU A 66 1.11 -2.44 -3.70
N HIS A 67 0.34 -2.61 -4.77
CA HIS A 67 0.73 -2.23 -6.14
C HIS A 67 1.00 -0.73 -6.25
N TYR A 68 0.13 0.09 -5.65
CA TYR A 68 0.32 1.53 -5.62
C TYR A 68 1.60 1.92 -4.85
N LEU A 69 1.80 1.33 -3.67
CA LEU A 69 2.99 1.60 -2.85
C LEU A 69 4.28 1.14 -3.53
N GLU A 70 4.27 0.01 -4.24
CA GLU A 70 5.41 -0.46 -5.03
C GLU A 70 5.81 0.54 -6.13
N ARG A 71 4.82 1.16 -6.79
CA ARG A 71 5.04 2.13 -7.87
C ARG A 71 5.50 3.49 -7.36
N GLU A 72 4.97 3.94 -6.21
CA GLU A 72 5.27 5.26 -5.64
C GLU A 72 6.55 5.24 -4.78
N ASN A 73 6.71 4.23 -3.92
CA ASN A 73 7.82 4.13 -2.97
C ASN A 73 8.21 2.67 -2.70
N LYS A 74 9.18 2.20 -3.49
CA LYS A 74 9.71 0.84 -3.40
C LYS A 74 10.32 0.53 -2.02
N ALA A 75 10.98 1.49 -1.38
CA ALA A 75 11.60 1.28 -0.07
C ALA A 75 10.56 1.05 1.04
N SER A 76 9.47 1.83 1.05
CA SER A 76 8.35 1.61 1.96
C SER A 76 7.64 0.28 1.70
N PHE A 77 7.46 -0.08 0.43
CA PHE A 77 6.88 -1.35 0.03
C PHE A 77 7.66 -2.56 0.57
N GLU A 78 8.99 -2.57 0.38
CA GLU A 78 9.86 -3.66 0.87
C GLU A 78 9.80 -3.78 2.39
N LYS A 79 9.88 -2.66 3.11
CA LYS A 79 9.75 -2.63 4.58
C LYS A 79 8.43 -3.24 5.05
N ILE A 80 7.31 -2.87 4.41
CA ILE A 80 5.98 -3.38 4.78
C ILE A 80 5.83 -4.87 4.50
N ILE A 81 6.33 -5.34 3.36
CA ILE A 81 6.27 -6.76 3.03
C ILE A 81 7.04 -7.59 4.05
N GLN A 82 8.23 -7.13 4.44
CA GLN A 82 9.04 -7.79 5.46
C GLN A 82 8.34 -7.78 6.82
N GLU A 83 7.83 -6.63 7.24
CA GLU A 83 7.23 -6.47 8.57
C GLU A 83 5.90 -7.24 8.72
N LEU A 84 5.05 -7.20 7.71
CA LEU A 84 3.75 -7.88 7.72
C LEU A 84 3.82 -9.32 7.20
N LYS A 85 4.99 -9.79 6.74
CA LYS A 85 5.23 -11.13 6.16
C LYS A 85 4.21 -11.50 5.08
N ILE A 86 3.89 -10.54 4.21
CA ILE A 86 2.88 -10.72 3.16
C ILE A 86 3.50 -11.48 1.98
N ARG A 87 2.88 -12.58 1.57
CA ARG A 87 3.27 -13.30 0.35
C ARG A 87 2.72 -12.58 -0.87
N TYR A 88 3.58 -11.78 -1.51
CA TYR A 88 3.28 -11.10 -2.76
C TYR A 88 3.78 -11.94 -3.95
N LYS A 89 2.86 -12.48 -4.75
CA LYS A 89 3.20 -13.12 -6.03
C LYS A 89 2.84 -12.16 -7.13
N ASN A 90 3.86 -11.58 -7.77
CA ASN A 90 3.65 -10.53 -8.74
C ASN A 90 3.06 -11.11 -10.03
N LYS A 91 1.80 -10.78 -10.30
CA LYS A 91 1.26 -10.70 -11.66
C LYS A 91 0.75 -9.28 -11.78
N MET A 92 1.61 -8.38 -12.24
CA MET A 92 1.17 -7.05 -12.68
C MET A 92 0.21 -7.27 -13.85
N PRO A 93 -1.01 -6.69 -13.83
CA PRO A 93 -1.81 -6.63 -15.06
C PRO A 93 -1.00 -5.83 -16.08
N ALA A 94 -0.78 -6.38 -17.27
CA ALA A 94 0.04 -5.78 -18.31
C ALA A 94 -0.32 -4.31 -18.61
N ILE A 95 -1.59 -3.95 -18.38
CA ILE A 95 -2.20 -2.63 -18.59
C ILE A 95 -1.51 -1.51 -17.78
N LEU A 96 -0.91 -1.80 -16.63
CA LEU A 96 -0.23 -0.76 -15.82
C LEU A 96 1.25 -0.57 -16.17
N LYS A 97 1.80 -1.35 -17.12
CA LYS A 97 3.19 -1.16 -17.58
C LYS A 97 3.32 0.02 -18.54
N GLU A 98 2.25 0.37 -19.26
CA GLU A 98 2.30 1.36 -20.34
C GLU A 98 2.34 2.82 -19.86
N GLU A 99 1.86 3.13 -18.65
CA GLU A 99 1.86 4.52 -18.14
C GLU A 99 3.21 4.99 -17.59
N ASN A 100 4.13 4.07 -17.25
CA ASN A 100 5.40 4.43 -16.63
C ASN A 100 6.51 4.78 -17.64
N ASP A 101 6.32 4.51 -18.93
CA ASP A 101 7.31 4.80 -19.98
C ASP A 101 7.26 6.27 -20.46
N VAL A 102 6.18 7.01 -20.14
CA VAL A 102 5.96 8.36 -20.67
C VAL A 102 6.64 9.44 -19.82
N ARG A 103 7.01 9.15 -18.56
CA ARG A 103 7.56 10.17 -17.64
C ARG A 103 9.08 10.36 -17.72
N GLU A 104 9.80 9.49 -18.42
CA GLU A 104 11.27 9.62 -18.54
C GLU A 104 11.71 10.53 -19.71
N GLU A 105 10.80 10.95 -20.61
CA GLU A 105 11.18 11.76 -21.78
C GLU A 105 11.10 13.29 -21.57
N GLU A 106 10.61 13.79 -20.43
CA GLU A 106 10.41 15.23 -20.20
C GLU A 106 11.48 15.91 -19.32
N SER A 107 12.68 15.35 -19.22
CA SER A 107 13.86 16.09 -18.73
C SER A 107 14.61 16.73 -19.91
N VAL A 108 13.98 17.71 -20.56
CA VAL A 108 14.71 18.63 -21.46
C VAL A 108 15.41 19.67 -20.59
N ASP A 109 16.73 19.49 -20.53
CA ASP A 109 17.75 20.45 -20.14
C ASP A 109 17.41 21.87 -20.66
N THR A 110 17.13 22.79 -19.75
CA THR A 110 17.37 24.21 -20.00
C THR A 110 18.40 24.69 -18.99
N HIS A 111 19.63 24.70 -19.48
CA HIS A 111 20.81 25.34 -18.93
C HIS A 111 20.51 26.58 -18.09
N SER A 112 21.11 26.58 -16.91
CA SER A 112 21.43 27.73 -16.09
C SER A 112 22.29 28.72 -16.87
N ASP A 113 21.69 29.81 -17.36
CA ASP A 113 22.45 31.04 -17.60
C ASP A 113 22.62 31.71 -16.23
N GLU A 114 23.85 31.68 -15.74
CA GLU A 114 24.27 32.35 -14.52
C GLU A 114 23.99 33.86 -14.63
N GLU A 115 23.31 34.38 -13.61
CA GLU A 115 23.31 35.81 -13.32
C GLU A 115 24.74 36.24 -12.99
N GLU A 116 25.40 36.95 -13.91
CA GLU A 116 26.53 37.81 -13.55
C GLU A 116 26.02 39.26 -13.51
N THR A 117 25.64 39.68 -12.31
CA THR A 117 25.33 41.08 -11.97
C THR A 117 26.60 41.83 -11.57
N THR A 118 26.76 43.05 -12.11
CA THR A 118 27.52 44.24 -11.61
C THR A 118 29.05 44.17 -11.63
N GLU A 119 29.84 45.19 -12.02
CA GLU A 119 29.70 46.67 -12.01
C GLU A 119 30.15 47.34 -13.33
#